data_AF-A0A8W8JQE6-F1
#
_entry.id   AF-A0A8W8JQE6-F1
#
_cell.length_a   1.000
_cell.length_b   1.000
_cell.length_c   1.000
_cell.angle_alpha   90.00
_cell.angle_beta   90.00
_cell.angle_gamma   90.00
#
_symmetry.space_group_name_H-M   'P 1'
#
loop_
_entity.id
_entity.type
_entity.pdbx_description
1 polymer ?
#
loop_
_entity_poly.entity_id
_entity_poly.type
_entity_poly.pdbx_seq_one_letter_code
_entity_poly.pdbx_strand_id
1 'polypeptide(L)' 'VSSGQEAYKKIRSGASLVQLYTALVYEGPPVVKKIKRELEELLRRDGFKSISEAVGADVKL' A
#
# COMPACT_ATOMS: atom_id res chain seq x y z
N VAL A 1 -7.08 5.95 1.18
CA VAL A 1 -6.19 4.91 1.70
C VAL A 1 -6.78 4.38 2.99
N SER A 2 -7.67 3.40 2.84
CA SER A 2 -8.32 2.69 3.95
C SER A 2 -7.96 1.19 3.98
N SER A 3 -7.24 0.69 2.97
CA SER A 3 -6.81 -0.71 2.88
C SER A 3 -5.39 -0.84 2.32
N GLY A 4 -4.76 -2.00 2.56
CA GLY A 4 -3.48 -2.34 1.95
C GLY A 4 -3.57 -2.41 0.43
N GLN A 5 -4.71 -2.84 -0.12
CA GLN A 5 -4.96 -2.87 -1.56
C GLN A 5 -4.95 -1.47 -2.20
N GLU A 6 -5.56 -0.47 -1.55
CA GLU A 6 -5.50 0.92 -2.04
C GLU A 6 -4.08 1.50 -1.95
N ALA A 7 -3.39 1.24 -0.84
CA ALA A 7 -1.99 1.65 -0.66
C ALA A 7 -1.11 1.04 -1.77
N TYR A 8 -1.25 -0.26 -1.99
CA TYR A 8 -0.50 -1.02 -2.98
C TYR A 8 -0.74 -0.52 -4.39
N LYS A 9 -2.00 -0.26 -4.77
CA LYS A 9 -2.34 0.30 -6.09
C LYS A 9 -1.67 1.65 -6.32
N LYS A 10 -1.69 2.54 -5.32
CA LYS A 10 -1.01 3.85 -5.41
C LYS A 10 0.50 3.69 -5.56
N ILE A 11 1.11 2.75 -4.83
CA ILE A 11 2.53 2.45 -4.92
C ILE A 11 2.90 1.97 -6.33
N ARG A 12 2.19 0.97 -6.86
CA ARG A 12 2.38 0.49 -8.24
C ARG A 12 2.14 1.52 -9.32
N SER A 13 1.30 2.52 -9.03
CA SER A 13 1.07 3.67 -9.90
C SER A 13 2.18 4.74 -9.83
N GLY A 14 3.18 4.58 -8.96
CA GLY A 14 4.36 5.45 -8.87
C GLY A 14 4.55 6.18 -7.53
N ALA A 15 3.64 6.02 -6.56
CA ALA A 15 3.82 6.67 -5.26
C ALA A 15 4.87 5.95 -4.40
N SER A 16 5.89 6.67 -3.93
CA SER A 16 6.87 6.10 -3.00
C SER A 16 6.33 5.99 -1.56
N LEU A 17 5.34 6.82 -1.21
CA LEU A 17 4.72 6.87 0.11
C LEU A 17 3.21 7.10 -0.04
N VAL A 18 2.45 6.65 0.96
CA VAL A 18 1.01 6.92 1.08
C VAL A 18 0.69 7.41 2.48
N GLN A 19 -0.30 8.30 2.58
CA GLN A 19 -0.82 8.81 3.85
C GLN A 19 -2.30 8.47 3.98
N LEU A 20 -2.77 8.32 5.22
CA LEU A 20 -4.18 8.15 5.55
C LEU A 20 -4.59 9.14 6.62
N TYR A 21 -5.83 9.61 6.57
CA TYR A 21 -6.41 10.44 7.62
C TYR A 21 -7.86 10.06 7.90
N THR A 22 -8.75 10.14 6.91
CA THR A 22 -10.17 9.77 7.06
C THR A 22 -10.35 8.35 7.60
N ALA A 23 -9.56 7.37 7.09
CA ALA A 23 -9.61 6.00 7.59
C ALA A 23 -9.22 5.87 9.07
N LEU A 24 -8.30 6.72 9.56
CA LEU A 24 -7.92 6.73 10.98
C LEU A 24 -9.09 7.21 11.87
N VAL A 25 -9.88 8.17 11.39
CA VAL A 25 -11.05 8.70 12.10
C VAL A 25 -12.15 7.64 12.20
N TYR A 26 -12.44 6.91 11.12
CA TYR A 26 -13.55 5.95 11.07
C TYR A 26 -13.19 4.54 11.55
N GLU A 27 -12.00 4.04 11.24
CA GLU A 27 -11.57 2.66 11.57
C GLU A 27 -10.67 2.60 12.82
N GLY A 28 -10.28 3.77 13.35
CA GLY A 28 -9.42 3.90 14.52
C GLY A 28 -7.96 3.51 14.28
N PRO A 29 -7.08 3.63 15.30
CA PRO A 29 -5.66 3.32 15.19
C PRO A 29 -5.29 1.94 14.60
N PRO A 30 -6.05 0.85 14.84
CA PRO A 30 -5.74 -0.47 14.27
C PRO A 30 -5.66 -0.53 12.74
N VAL A 31 -6.30 0.41 12.04
CA VAL A 31 -6.29 0.48 10.56
C VAL A 31 -4.87 0.54 10.00
N VAL A 32 -3.94 1.18 10.72
CA VAL A 32 -2.52 1.28 10.30
C VAL A 32 -1.88 -0.11 10.26
N LYS A 33 -2.15 -0.97 11.25
CA LYS A 33 -1.62 -2.33 11.29
C LYS A 33 -2.22 -3.21 10.20
N LYS A 34 -3.53 -3.08 9.97
CA LYS A 34 -4.27 -3.76 8.88
C LYS A 34 -3.67 -3.42 7.51
N ILE A 35 -3.53 -2.13 7.20
CA ILE A 35 -2.98 -1.66 5.92
C ILE A 35 -1.55 -2.21 5.71
N LYS A 36 -0.69 -2.15 6.73
CA LYS A 36 0.69 -2.66 6.62
C LYS A 36 0.73 -4.16 6.35
N ARG A 37 -0.07 -4.96 7.05
CA ARG A 37 -0.13 -6.42 6.86
C ARG A 37 -0.62 -6.78 5.44
N GLU A 38 -1.74 -6.21 5.03
CA GLU A 38 -2.30 -6.44 3.69
C GLU A 38 -1.33 -6.01 2.59
N LEU A 39 -0.65 -4.87 2.76
CA LEU A 39 0.37 -4.40 1.81
C LEU A 39 1.55 -5.38 1.70
N GLU A 40 2.03 -5.90 2.83
CA GLU A 40 3.12 -6.89 2.89
C GLU A 40 2.72 -8.20 2.18
N GLU A 41 1.50 -8.68 2.41
CA GLU A 41 0.94 -9.86 1.74
C GLU A 41 0.87 -9.68 0.22
N LEU A 42 0.41 -8.52 -0.25
CA LEU A 42 0.31 -8.19 -1.66
C LEU A 42 1.68 -8.06 -2.34
N LEU A 43 2.66 -7.44 -1.68
CA LEU A 43 4.03 -7.36 -2.17
C LEU A 43 4.63 -8.75 -2.36
N ARG A 44 4.50 -9.63 -1.34
CA ARG A 44 5.00 -11.01 -1.40
C ARG A 44 4.30 -11.82 -2.48
N ARG A 45 2.97 -11.69 -2.60
CA ARG A 45 2.17 -12.39 -3.61
C ARG A 45 2.64 -12.08 -5.03
N ASP A 46 3.00 -10.83 -5.29
CA ASP A 46 3.42 -10.39 -6.62
C ASP A 46 4.95 -10.49 -6.83
N GLY A 47 5.68 -11.09 -5.87
CA GLY A 47 7.10 -11.41 -5.99
C GLY A 47 8.07 -10.28 -5.64
N PHE A 48 7.58 -9.16 -5.11
CA PHE A 48 8.43 -8.05 -4.68
C PHE A 48 9.11 -8.35 -3.35
N LYS A 49 10.42 -8.12 -3.26
CA LYS A 49 11.20 -8.29 -2.01
C LYS A 49 11.18 -7.05 -1.14
N SER A 50 10.87 -5.89 -1.73
CA SER A 50 10.79 -4.61 -1.03
C SER A 50 9.71 -3.71 -1.66
N ILE A 51 9.24 -2.72 -0.90
CA ILE A 51 8.27 -1.74 -1.39
C ILE A 51 8.80 -0.94 -2.59
N SER A 52 10.12 -0.67 -2.61
CA SER A 52 10.78 0.12 -3.65
C SER A 52 10.70 -0.55 -5.02
N GLU A 53 10.72 -1.88 -5.08
CA GLU A 53 10.58 -2.63 -6.33
C GLU A 53 9.17 -2.52 -6.91
N ALA A 54 8.16 -2.26 -6.07
CA ALA A 54 6.79 -2.10 -6.51
C ALA A 54 6.45 -0.67 -6.94
N VAL A 55 7.31 0.33 -6.66
CA VAL A 55 7.04 1.73 -7.03
C VAL A 55 7.02 1.87 -8.54
N GLY A 56 5.87 2.28 -9.09
CA GLY A 56 5.73 2.52 -10.53
C GLY A 56 5.67 1.25 -11.39
N ALA A 57 5.51 0.06 -10.79
CA ALA A 57 5.45 -1.21 -11.52
C ALA A 57 4.36 -1.29 -12.60
N ASP A 58 3.32 -0.45 -12.54
CA ASP A 58 2.23 -0.39 -13.53
C ASP A 58 2.41 0.72 -14.58
N VAL A 59 3.46 1.53 -14.48
CA VAL A 59 3.74 2.62 -15.42
C VAL A 59 4.58 2.08 -16.57
N LYS A 60 4.02 2.05 -17.78
CA LYS A 60 4.77 1.75 -19.01
C LYS A 60 5.54 3.00 -19.46
N LEU A 61 6.79 2.80 -19.84
CA LEU A 61 7.58 3.77 -20.61
C LEU A 61 7.02 3.94 -22.02
#